data_AF-A0A9D9FU88-F1
#
_entry.id   AF-A0A9D9FU88-F1
#
_cell.length_a   1.000
_cell.length_b   1.000
_cell.length_c   1.000
_cell.angle_alpha   90.00
_cell.angle_beta   90.00
_cell.angle_gamma   90.00
#
_symmetry.space_group_name_H-M   'P 1'
#
loop_
_entity.id
_entity.type
_entity.pdbx_description
1 polymer ?
#
loop_
_entity_poly.entity_id
_entity_poly.type
_entity_poly.pdbx_seq_one_letter_code
_entity_poly.pdbx_strand_id
1 'polypeptide(L)'
;MISQFTTRLIGGVLSAVCTLSLNTSAVSAGPQDNTRYGPGVAKIEVSDTYGDRPLAGDIWYPTNTPGRMQKADKSKVWEMAPADPNGTPAKGPFPLIVVSHGMYGNTFNQAWLGSELSRRGFVVAMVNHPGTSTFLRDPDQARELWKRPADLSRLISYL
;
A
#
# COMPACT_ATOMS: atom_id res chain seq x y z
N MET A 1 29.20 21.17 80.08
CA MET A 1 29.91 20.01 80.63
C MET A 1 28.85 19.03 81.12
N ILE A 2 28.93 17.75 80.70
CA ILE A 2 28.22 16.56 81.27
C ILE A 2 26.72 16.49 80.89
N SER A 3 26.08 15.39 80.51
CA SER A 3 26.41 14.01 80.12
C SER A 3 25.08 13.38 79.64
N GLN A 4 25.19 12.24 78.97
CA GLN A 4 24.19 11.43 78.29
C GLN A 4 23.17 10.72 79.21
N PHE A 5 22.15 10.10 78.61
CA PHE A 5 21.58 8.74 78.83
C PHE A 5 20.06 8.74 78.49
N THR A 6 19.69 8.45 77.25
CA THR A 6 19.10 7.17 76.76
C THR A 6 17.92 6.61 77.56
N THR A 7 16.77 6.43 76.91
CA THR A 7 15.85 5.29 77.13
C THR A 7 15.12 4.96 75.82
N ARG A 8 15.04 3.66 75.55
CA ARG A 8 14.59 2.97 74.33
C ARG A 8 13.09 3.16 74.08
N LEU A 9 12.69 3.34 72.81
CA LEU A 9 11.32 3.11 72.35
C LEU A 9 11.20 1.74 71.67
N ILE A 10 10.20 0.99 72.10
CA ILE A 10 9.66 -0.22 71.47
C ILE A 10 8.89 0.22 70.22
N GLY A 11 9.24 -0.30 69.04
CA GLY A 11 8.57 0.01 67.78
C GLY A 11 8.26 -1.28 67.02
N GLY A 12 6.96 -1.53 66.83
CA GLY A 12 6.41 -2.76 66.28
C GLY A 12 6.84 -3.07 64.85
N VAL A 13 6.86 -4.37 64.55
CA VAL A 13 7.08 -4.89 63.20
C VAL A 13 5.83 -4.62 62.36
N LEU A 14 5.86 -3.55 61.57
CA LEU A 14 4.88 -3.34 60.50
C LEU A 14 5.29 -4.20 59.31
N SER A 15 4.58 -5.30 59.07
CA SER A 15 4.77 -6.14 57.91
C SER A 15 4.29 -5.39 56.67
N ALA A 16 5.21 -4.84 55.88
CA ALA A 16 4.91 -4.18 54.62
C ALA A 16 4.64 -5.25 53.55
N VAL A 17 3.36 -5.58 53.33
CA VAL A 17 2.94 -6.37 52.17
C VAL A 17 3.08 -5.48 50.93
N CYS A 18 4.18 -5.66 50.20
CA CYS A 18 4.41 -5.00 48.93
C CYS A 18 3.61 -5.74 47.85
N THR A 19 2.39 -5.29 47.57
CA THR A 19 1.61 -5.77 46.42
C THR A 19 2.25 -5.25 45.14
N LEU A 20 3.03 -6.11 44.48
CA LEU A 20 3.58 -5.85 43.16
C LEU A 20 2.46 -6.01 42.13
N SER A 21 1.75 -4.92 41.82
CA SER A 21 0.77 -4.89 40.73
C SER A 21 1.49 -5.01 39.40
N LEU A 22 1.45 -6.19 38.75
CA LEU A 22 1.87 -6.32 37.36
C LEU A 22 0.84 -5.59 36.48
N ASN A 23 1.20 -4.40 36.00
CA ASN A 23 0.47 -3.74 34.92
C ASN A 23 0.77 -4.47 33.61
N THR A 24 0.02 -5.52 33.31
CA THR A 24 -0.02 -6.11 31.96
C THR A 24 -0.81 -5.20 31.04
N SER A 25 -0.15 -4.18 30.49
CA SER A 25 -0.66 -3.49 29.30
C SER A 25 -0.51 -4.44 28.13
N ALA A 26 -1.63 -4.97 27.63
CA ALA A 26 -1.64 -5.66 26.35
C ALA A 26 -1.26 -4.63 25.28
N VAL A 27 -0.03 -4.69 24.79
CA VAL A 27 0.35 -4.01 23.55
C VAL A 27 -0.46 -4.67 22.44
N SER A 28 -1.49 -3.98 21.96
CA SER A 28 -2.12 -4.31 20.69
C SER A 28 -1.07 -4.11 19.61
N ALA A 29 -0.48 -5.20 19.12
CA ALA A 29 0.35 -5.19 17.93
C ALA A 29 -0.56 -5.04 16.69
N GLY A 30 -1.17 -3.87 16.53
CA GLY A 30 -1.63 -3.43 15.21
C GLY A 30 -0.41 -3.25 14.28
N PRO A 31 -0.57 -3.35 12.96
CA PRO A 31 0.54 -3.09 12.03
C PRO A 31 1.14 -1.71 12.32
N GLN A 32 2.38 -1.68 12.81
CA GLN A 32 3.16 -0.46 12.89
C GLN A 32 3.54 -0.08 11.48
N ASP A 33 2.75 0.81 10.90
CA ASP A 33 2.86 1.23 9.52
C ASP A 33 4.01 2.24 9.37
N ASN A 34 5.24 1.73 9.41
CA ASN A 34 6.47 2.51 9.31
C ASN A 34 6.87 2.84 7.86
N THR A 35 5.95 2.71 6.91
CA THR A 35 6.25 2.90 5.49
C THR A 35 6.65 4.35 5.23
N ARG A 36 7.84 4.52 4.65
CA ARG A 36 8.39 5.84 4.27
C ARG A 36 7.51 6.58 3.27
N TYR A 37 6.74 5.86 2.46
CA TYR A 37 5.94 6.41 1.37
C TYR A 37 4.45 6.13 1.54
N GLY A 38 3.63 7.03 1.00
CA GLY A 38 2.21 6.77 0.74
C GLY A 38 2.00 6.13 -0.65
N PRO A 39 0.85 5.49 -0.88
CA PRO A 39 0.51 4.96 -2.20
C PRO A 39 -0.17 6.05 -3.04
N GLY A 40 0.48 6.57 -4.08
CA GLY A 40 -0.16 7.40 -5.11
C GLY A 40 -0.74 6.54 -6.22
N VAL A 41 -1.78 7.02 -6.91
CA VAL A 41 -2.30 6.37 -8.12
C VAL A 41 -2.70 7.41 -9.16
N ALA A 42 -2.37 7.14 -10.43
CA ALA A 42 -2.81 7.96 -11.57
C ALA A 42 -3.22 7.07 -12.74
N LYS A 43 -4.02 7.63 -13.64
CA LYS A 43 -4.36 6.97 -14.91
C LYS A 43 -3.21 7.14 -15.91
N ILE A 44 -3.06 6.14 -16.76
CA ILE A 44 -2.11 6.15 -17.87
C ILE A 44 -2.81 5.69 -19.15
N GLU A 45 -2.48 6.32 -20.27
CA GLU A 45 -2.93 5.93 -21.60
C GLU A 45 -1.72 5.82 -22.52
N VAL A 46 -1.60 4.68 -23.20
CA VAL A 46 -0.51 4.38 -24.13
C VAL A 46 -1.12 4.01 -25.48
N SER A 47 -0.95 4.89 -26.46
CA SER A 47 -1.35 4.64 -27.84
C SER A 47 -0.47 3.56 -28.48
N ASP A 48 -1.00 2.86 -29.47
CA ASP A 48 -0.20 2.08 -30.41
C ASP A 48 0.03 2.87 -31.71
N THR A 49 0.83 2.33 -32.62
CA THR A 49 1.17 2.98 -33.90
C THR A 49 -0.02 3.12 -34.85
N TYR A 50 -0.96 2.16 -34.82
CA TYR A 50 -2.07 2.08 -35.76
C TYR A 50 -3.40 2.55 -35.16
N GLY A 51 -3.46 2.74 -33.83
CA GLY A 51 -4.62 3.25 -33.10
C GLY A 51 -5.68 2.20 -32.79
N ASP A 52 -5.44 0.93 -33.11
CA ASP A 52 -6.42 -0.15 -32.97
C ASP A 52 -6.30 -0.92 -31.64
N ARG A 53 -5.24 -0.64 -30.87
CA ARG A 53 -4.93 -1.37 -29.64
C ARG A 53 -4.37 -0.44 -28.53
N PRO A 54 -5.06 0.66 -28.17
CA PRO A 54 -4.61 1.51 -27.07
C PRO A 54 -4.65 0.77 -25.72
N LEU A 55 -3.75 1.13 -24.80
CA LEU A 55 -3.74 0.63 -23.43
C LEU A 55 -4.15 1.73 -22.48
N ALA A 56 -5.25 1.51 -21.76
CA ALA A 56 -5.62 2.32 -20.61
C ALA A 56 -5.23 1.57 -19.33
N GLY A 57 -4.69 2.28 -18.35
CA GLY A 57 -4.12 1.67 -17.16
C GLY A 57 -4.18 2.52 -15.90
N ASP A 58 -3.56 1.98 -14.85
CA ASP A 58 -3.29 2.64 -13.59
C ASP A 58 -1.80 2.48 -13.25
N ILE A 59 -1.16 3.58 -12.88
CA ILE A 59 0.20 3.58 -12.34
C ILE A 59 0.14 3.93 -10.86
N TRP A 60 0.67 3.04 -10.04
CA TRP A 60 0.83 3.21 -8.60
C TRP A 60 2.27 3.61 -8.32
N TYR A 61 2.47 4.59 -7.44
CA TYR A 61 3.81 5.14 -7.20
C TYR A 61 3.98 5.66 -5.77
N PRO A 62 5.22 5.76 -5.27
CA PRO A 62 5.47 6.26 -3.93
C PRO A 62 5.18 7.76 -3.85
N THR A 63 4.54 8.22 -2.76
CA THR A 63 4.35 9.64 -2.43
C THR A 63 5.00 9.97 -1.08
N ASN A 64 5.26 11.26 -0.81
CA ASN A 64 5.82 11.71 0.47
C ASN A 64 4.74 11.88 1.58
N THR A 65 3.54 11.34 1.38
CA THR A 65 2.37 11.54 2.25
C THR A 65 1.85 10.19 2.76
N PRO A 66 2.61 9.44 3.59
CA PRO A 66 2.22 8.10 4.06
C PRO A 66 0.88 8.08 4.81
N GLY A 67 0.52 9.18 5.50
CA GLY A 67 -0.76 9.31 6.19
C GLY A 67 -1.95 9.70 5.31
N ARG A 68 -1.73 10.03 4.03
CA ARG A 68 -2.82 10.41 3.10
C ARG A 68 -3.22 9.19 2.28
N MET A 69 -4.21 8.47 2.80
CA MET A 69 -4.78 7.30 2.16
C MET A 69 -6.28 7.50 1.92
N GLN A 70 -6.62 8.25 0.88
CA GLN A 70 -8.01 8.30 0.43
C GLN A 70 -8.34 6.94 -0.22
N LYS A 71 -9.60 6.50 -0.18
CA LYS A 71 -9.95 5.37 -1.06
C LYS A 71 -9.96 5.92 -2.48
N ALA A 72 -9.30 5.25 -3.42
CA ALA A 72 -9.41 5.59 -4.84
C ALA A 72 -10.80 5.26 -5.43
N ASP A 73 -11.81 5.02 -4.58
CA ASP A 73 -13.07 4.41 -4.98
C ASP A 73 -14.09 5.40 -5.54
N LYS A 74 -14.91 4.84 -6.44
CA LYS A 74 -16.27 5.30 -6.74
C LYS A 74 -17.26 4.12 -6.63
N SER A 75 -16.87 3.02 -6.01
CA SER A 75 -17.59 1.73 -6.08
C SER A 75 -18.51 1.58 -4.88
N LYS A 76 -19.79 1.30 -5.11
CA LYS A 76 -20.78 1.06 -4.05
C LYS A 76 -20.73 -0.37 -3.47
N VAL A 77 -19.98 -1.27 -4.11
CA VAL A 77 -19.97 -2.71 -3.81
C VAL A 77 -18.60 -3.20 -3.36
N TRP A 78 -17.53 -2.55 -3.81
CA TRP A 78 -16.15 -3.00 -3.57
C TRP A 78 -15.37 -1.98 -2.77
N GLU A 79 -14.66 -2.44 -1.75
CA GLU A 79 -13.67 -1.63 -1.06
C GLU A 79 -12.38 -1.59 -1.87
N MET A 80 -12.00 -0.40 -2.34
CA MET A 80 -10.78 -0.21 -3.10
C MET A 80 -9.56 -0.06 -2.20
N ALA A 81 -8.40 -0.41 -2.75
CA ALA A 81 -7.12 -0.21 -2.08
C ALA A 81 -6.91 1.27 -1.72
N PRO A 82 -6.27 1.57 -0.57
CA PRO A 82 -5.96 2.94 -0.20
C PRO A 82 -4.97 3.57 -1.19
N ALA A 83 -5.19 4.83 -1.54
CA ALA A 83 -4.35 5.60 -2.45
C ALA A 83 -4.46 7.12 -2.22
N ASP A 84 -3.54 7.91 -2.75
CA ASP A 84 -3.68 9.34 -2.97
C ASP A 84 -3.92 9.55 -4.48
N PRO A 85 -5.18 9.71 -4.92
CA PRO A 85 -5.49 9.92 -6.34
C PRO A 85 -4.77 11.17 -6.85
N ASN A 86 -3.89 10.99 -7.83
CA ASN A 86 -3.02 12.03 -8.38
C ASN A 86 -2.15 12.74 -7.32
N GLY A 87 -1.79 12.02 -6.25
CA GLY A 87 -0.85 12.51 -5.24
C GLY A 87 0.49 12.92 -5.85
N THR A 88 1.21 13.84 -5.23
CA THR A 88 2.53 14.25 -5.74
C THR A 88 3.53 13.10 -5.60
N PRO A 89 4.15 12.61 -6.70
CA PRO A 89 5.14 11.55 -6.63
C PRO A 89 6.33 11.94 -5.75
N ALA A 90 6.84 10.98 -4.99
CA ALA A 90 8.11 11.13 -4.29
C ALA A 90 9.26 11.24 -5.31
N LYS A 91 10.35 11.91 -4.92
CA LYS A 91 11.54 12.02 -5.78
C LYS A 91 12.46 10.83 -5.56
N GLY A 92 13.04 10.30 -6.65
CA GLY A 92 14.07 9.27 -6.62
C GLY A 92 13.84 8.19 -7.68
N PRO A 93 14.86 7.37 -7.97
CA PRO A 93 14.67 6.17 -8.76
C PRO A 93 13.90 5.14 -7.94
N PHE A 94 12.89 4.53 -8.57
CA PHE A 94 12.11 3.45 -7.97
C PHE A 94 12.09 2.25 -8.93
N PRO A 95 12.27 1.02 -8.43
CA PRO A 95 12.09 -0.17 -9.25
C PRO A 95 10.67 -0.25 -9.82
N LEU A 96 10.58 -0.57 -11.12
CA LEU A 96 9.33 -0.76 -11.84
C LEU A 96 8.87 -2.23 -11.77
N ILE A 97 7.61 -2.43 -11.42
CA ILE A 97 6.90 -3.70 -11.57
C ILE A 97 5.76 -3.50 -12.55
N VAL A 98 5.64 -4.38 -13.53
CA VAL A 98 4.52 -4.38 -14.48
C VAL A 98 3.63 -5.58 -14.20
N VAL A 99 2.33 -5.33 -14.02
CA VAL A 99 1.35 -6.37 -13.68
C VAL A 99 0.36 -6.55 -14.81
N SER A 100 0.18 -7.82 -15.19
CA SER A 100 -0.74 -8.26 -16.22
C SER A 100 -1.90 -9.03 -15.57
N HIS A 101 -3.14 -8.61 -15.79
CA HIS A 101 -4.31 -9.19 -15.09
C HIS A 101 -4.69 -10.62 -15.57
N GLY A 102 -5.52 -11.34 -14.83
CA GLY A 102 -6.09 -12.62 -15.31
C GLY A 102 -7.08 -12.43 -16.48
N MET A 103 -7.57 -13.53 -17.07
CA MET A 103 -8.63 -13.44 -18.08
C MET A 103 -9.87 -12.72 -17.53
N TYR A 104 -10.44 -11.80 -18.31
CA TYR A 104 -11.57 -10.93 -17.94
C TYR A 104 -11.33 -10.02 -16.74
N GLY A 105 -10.09 -9.89 -16.30
CA GLY A 105 -9.67 -8.99 -15.23
C GLY A 105 -9.59 -7.52 -15.63
N ASN A 106 -9.07 -6.69 -14.76
CA ASN A 106 -8.82 -5.27 -15.00
C ASN A 106 -7.77 -4.75 -14.00
N THR A 107 -7.35 -3.50 -14.16
CA THR A 107 -6.34 -2.86 -13.31
C THR A 107 -6.69 -2.77 -11.82
N PHE A 108 -7.95 -2.96 -11.45
CA PHE A 108 -8.38 -2.93 -10.05
C PHE A 108 -8.20 -4.28 -9.33
N ASN A 109 -8.06 -5.40 -10.05
CA ASN A 109 -7.97 -6.72 -9.41
C ASN A 109 -6.76 -6.85 -8.48
N GLN A 110 -5.64 -6.21 -8.83
CA GLN A 110 -4.42 -6.20 -8.04
C GLN A 110 -4.12 -4.82 -7.41
N ALA A 111 -5.11 -3.94 -7.30
CA ALA A 111 -4.92 -2.59 -6.73
C ALA A 111 -4.33 -2.63 -5.31
N TRP A 112 -4.73 -3.60 -4.49
CA TRP A 112 -4.19 -3.80 -3.14
C TRP A 112 -2.67 -4.06 -3.15
N LEU A 113 -2.19 -4.80 -4.16
CA LEU A 113 -0.77 -5.09 -4.34
C LEU A 113 -0.03 -3.86 -4.84
N GLY A 114 -0.60 -3.13 -5.81
CA GLY A 114 -0.04 -1.87 -6.31
C GLY A 114 0.13 -0.83 -5.21
N SER A 115 -0.90 -0.68 -4.38
CA SER A 115 -0.88 0.20 -3.20
C SER A 115 0.25 -0.19 -2.24
N GLU A 116 0.29 -1.44 -1.77
CA GLU A 116 1.29 -1.87 -0.80
C GLU A 116 2.73 -1.80 -1.32
N LEU A 117 2.96 -2.17 -2.58
CA LEU A 117 4.28 -2.05 -3.21
C LEU A 117 4.72 -0.58 -3.35
N SER A 118 3.80 0.33 -3.64
CA SER A 118 4.10 1.76 -3.73
C SER A 118 4.57 2.33 -2.41
N ARG A 119 3.95 1.91 -1.31
CA ARG A 119 4.37 2.29 0.06
C ARG A 119 5.76 1.80 0.41
N ARG A 120 6.19 0.70 -0.22
CA ARG A 120 7.52 0.11 -0.09
C ARG A 120 8.54 0.68 -1.08
N GLY A 121 8.16 1.69 -1.87
CA GLY A 121 9.08 2.37 -2.79
C GLY A 121 9.18 1.74 -4.18
N PHE A 122 8.14 1.05 -4.65
CA PHE A 122 8.05 0.54 -6.03
C PHE A 122 7.12 1.42 -6.86
N VAL A 123 7.38 1.50 -8.17
CA VAL A 123 6.38 1.95 -9.14
C VAL A 123 5.73 0.69 -9.72
N VAL A 124 4.39 0.66 -9.74
CA VAL A 124 3.64 -0.49 -10.26
C VAL A 124 2.71 -0.04 -11.36
N ALA A 125 2.95 -0.49 -12.59
CA ALA A 125 2.12 -0.17 -13.75
C ALA A 125 1.22 -1.35 -14.11
N MET A 126 -0.07 -1.08 -14.29
CA MET A 126 -1.08 -2.07 -14.67
C MET A 126 -1.89 -1.54 -15.85
N VAL A 127 -2.17 -2.39 -16.84
CA VAL A 127 -2.95 -2.01 -18.03
C VAL A 127 -4.10 -2.97 -18.28
N ASN A 128 -5.15 -2.46 -18.92
CA ASN A 128 -6.23 -3.26 -19.48
C ASN A 128 -5.84 -3.73 -20.88
N HIS A 129 -5.82 -5.04 -21.09
CA HIS A 129 -5.50 -5.65 -22.37
C HIS A 129 -6.74 -5.75 -23.29
N PRO A 130 -6.65 -5.28 -24.55
CA PRO A 130 -7.75 -5.38 -25.50
C PRO A 130 -8.23 -6.83 -25.71
N GLY A 131 -9.55 -7.00 -25.69
CA GLY A 131 -10.25 -8.29 -25.79
C GLY A 131 -10.36 -9.11 -24.50
N THR A 132 -9.54 -8.83 -23.47
CA THR A 132 -9.45 -9.69 -22.28
C THR A 132 -9.71 -8.99 -20.96
N SER A 133 -10.11 -7.71 -20.96
CA SER A 133 -10.45 -6.99 -19.73
C SER A 133 -11.95 -6.96 -19.45
N THR A 134 -12.36 -6.71 -18.21
CA THR A 134 -13.77 -6.72 -17.79
C THR A 134 -14.68 -5.86 -18.68
N PHE A 135 -14.20 -4.68 -19.08
CA PHE A 135 -14.95 -3.70 -19.87
C PHE A 135 -14.45 -3.57 -21.32
N LEU A 136 -13.57 -4.49 -21.77
CA LEU A 136 -12.96 -4.46 -23.10
C LEU A 136 -12.82 -5.91 -23.61
N ARG A 137 -13.92 -6.45 -24.16
CA ARG A 137 -14.11 -7.88 -24.47
C ARG A 137 -14.38 -8.16 -25.95
N ASP A 138 -13.76 -7.42 -26.85
CA ASP A 138 -13.84 -7.72 -28.28
C ASP A 138 -13.35 -9.18 -28.54
N PRO A 139 -14.16 -10.03 -29.19
CA PRO A 139 -13.85 -11.44 -29.35
C PRO A 139 -12.69 -11.70 -30.31
N ASP A 140 -12.45 -10.84 -31.29
CA ASP A 140 -11.34 -10.99 -32.22
C ASP A 140 -10.03 -10.68 -31.51
N GLN A 141 -9.98 -9.58 -30.75
CA GLN A 141 -8.85 -9.23 -29.89
C GLN A 141 -8.63 -10.25 -28.76
N ALA A 142 -9.68 -10.89 -28.25
CA ALA A 142 -9.57 -11.91 -27.20
C ALA A 142 -8.79 -13.14 -27.67
N ARG A 143 -8.89 -13.48 -28.97
CA ARG A 143 -8.11 -14.58 -29.57
C ARG A 143 -6.63 -14.24 -29.63
N GLU A 144 -6.26 -12.96 -29.64
CA GLU A 144 -4.89 -12.47 -29.73
C GLU A 144 -4.17 -12.41 -28.37
N LEU A 145 -4.38 -13.40 -27.51
CA LEU A 145 -3.78 -13.43 -26.17
C LEU A 145 -2.24 -13.32 -26.19
N TRP A 146 -1.61 -13.81 -27.26
CA TRP A 146 -0.17 -13.71 -27.49
C TRP A 146 0.34 -12.28 -27.69
N LYS A 147 -0.53 -11.28 -27.92
CA LYS A 147 -0.13 -9.86 -28.00
C LYS A 147 0.11 -9.23 -26.62
N ARG A 148 -0.31 -9.87 -25.52
CA ARG A 148 -0.16 -9.30 -24.16
C ARG A 148 1.28 -8.99 -23.76
N PRO A 149 2.29 -9.84 -24.02
CA PRO A 149 3.69 -9.45 -23.81
C PRO A 149 4.09 -8.20 -24.59
N ALA A 150 3.64 -8.04 -25.84
CA ALA A 150 3.92 -6.84 -26.63
C ALA A 150 3.21 -5.59 -26.06
N ASP A 151 1.99 -5.74 -25.53
CA ASP A 151 1.31 -4.68 -24.80
C ASP A 151 2.16 -4.22 -23.59
N LEU A 152 2.75 -5.15 -22.84
CA LEU A 152 3.62 -4.82 -21.70
C LEU A 152 4.96 -4.21 -22.14
N SER A 153 5.58 -4.71 -23.20
CA SER A 153 6.81 -4.11 -23.76
C SER A 153 6.59 -2.66 -24.19
N ARG A 154 5.43 -2.37 -24.79
CA ARG A 154 5.04 -1.00 -25.17
C ARG A 154 4.81 -0.11 -23.95
N LEU A 155 4.15 -0.61 -22.92
CA LEU A 155 4.01 0.11 -21.65
C LEU A 155 5.38 0.43 -21.03
N ILE A 156 6.29 -0.55 -20.99
CA ILE A 156 7.65 -0.36 -20.46
C ILE A 156 8.42 0.69 -21.27
N SER A 157 8.26 0.69 -22.60
CA SER A 157 8.95 1.66 -23.47
C SER A 157 8.38 3.08 -23.37
N TYR A 158 7.13 3.22 -22.92
CA TYR A 158 6.48 4.51 -22.70
C TYR A 158 6.90 5.16 -21.37
N LEU A 159 7.18 4.35 -20.33
CA LEU A 159 7.56 4.80 -18.99
C LEU A 159 9.04 5.18 -18.90
#